data_AF-A0A529AWJ1-F1
#
_entry.id   AF-A0A529AWJ1-F1
#
_cell.length_a   1.000
_cell.length_b   1.000
_cell.length_c   1.000
_cell.angle_alpha   90.00
_cell.angle_beta   90.00
_cell.angle_gamma   90.00
#
_symmetry.space_group_name_H-M   'P 1'
#
loop_
_entity.id
_entity.type
_entity.pdbx_description
1 polymer ?
#
loop_
_entity_poly.entity_id
_entity_poly.type
_entity_poly.pdbx_seq_one_letter_code
_entity_poly.pdbx_strand_id
1 'polypeptide(L)'
;MQSATRLMATGLAFALITAPSLAQPFEMCTAESDGSFTPRFQIEPSMVVHTGPILDLTRNDLALGGVATEGAFSFNRTVGAILRSAGAADDQAAKVAFVQNLLDTMVPVDTFALNSQAGIQMPVDPRAEQSELDPEKLLDASSDQALKPLALFNRFDLAPDNWSHCGEYRIVYGKADTDGGRFLLIFEAMVPNPGVGEAGCRPIAEFWANLTDPALSDSERAARLSAFYYEGKTSPTLASADLRTPVVDYHNYGGDGGRGQVRGNLFMEGPWQLREWLTRRTFDPAPNNPKLTFVPVTVKDSPLAELHHDSLAGTPLMTNNIPASVNLLQGQFIQALTSTIGPRLLSETTAKHQDLVASVKNYHLGTSPVTEDTILLNTIALGNDDKFNEFQSTSQGFSDAPGQPAGSSTLVTALLNQLGGMTSPFVNKQSGEILLNRARAVTCAGCHMTAARSAGGGFQRPGVIVLDKAAGPDLEWPDVLGFVHVDESRALSPTLTEAFLPFRRYVLSRYLCKVGEPIEPVDSETIYEPTADMPPKQVLARAVGSDLVNVIGSGSYFVGQMVNEYAAKAGIVVETPVAGGTATAQTDQLNTVLKQMSETDLAALRQKVSEAIALARNIELKRPGAFVETRRPH
;
A
#
# COMPACT_ATOMS: atom_id res chain seq x y z
N MET A 1 70.14 -16.79 -60.71
CA MET A 1 69.73 -16.91 -62.12
C MET A 1 68.70 -18.01 -62.22
N GLN A 2 67.47 -17.65 -62.64
CA GLN A 2 66.40 -18.47 -63.26
C GLN A 2 65.90 -19.74 -62.52
N SER A 3 64.61 -20.04 -62.38
CA SER A 3 63.36 -19.37 -62.76
C SER A 3 62.18 -20.13 -62.12
N ALA A 4 61.18 -19.37 -61.69
CA ALA A 4 59.72 -19.58 -61.79
C ALA A 4 59.14 -20.94 -61.30
N THR A 5 58.06 -21.02 -60.48
CA THR A 5 56.71 -20.52 -60.77
C THR A 5 55.82 -20.87 -59.56
N ARG A 6 54.79 -20.04 -59.33
CA ARG A 6 53.80 -20.06 -58.25
C ARG A 6 52.97 -21.35 -58.18
N LEU A 7 52.62 -21.77 -56.95
CA LEU A 7 51.35 -22.43 -56.67
C LEU A 7 50.73 -21.79 -55.42
N MET A 8 49.51 -21.27 -55.56
CA MET A 8 48.65 -20.89 -54.44
C MET A 8 48.11 -22.16 -53.78
N ALA A 9 48.20 -22.25 -52.45
CA ALA A 9 47.47 -23.24 -51.65
C ALA A 9 46.67 -22.50 -50.57
N THR A 10 45.36 -22.48 -50.75
CA THR A 10 44.34 -22.03 -49.81
C THR A 10 44.27 -23.01 -48.64
N GLY A 11 44.66 -22.56 -47.44
CA GLY A 11 44.48 -23.32 -46.21
C GLY A 11 43.10 -23.06 -45.61
N LEU A 12 42.23 -24.08 -45.61
CA LEU A 12 41.03 -24.13 -44.77
C LEU A 12 41.45 -24.44 -43.34
N ALA A 13 41.35 -23.46 -42.44
CA ALA A 13 41.41 -23.69 -41.00
C ALA A 13 39.99 -23.98 -40.49
N PHE A 14 39.74 -25.22 -40.06
CA PHE A 14 38.53 -25.61 -39.34
C PHE A 14 38.60 -25.00 -37.94
N ALA A 15 37.91 -23.87 -37.72
CA ALA A 15 37.62 -23.38 -36.39
C ALA A 15 36.43 -24.17 -35.83
N LEU A 16 36.67 -25.03 -34.84
CA LEU A 16 35.61 -25.54 -33.97
C LEU A 16 35.03 -24.35 -33.18
N ILE A 17 33.93 -23.79 -33.66
CA ILE A 17 33.09 -22.89 -32.88
C ILE A 17 32.27 -23.80 -31.94
N THR A 18 32.75 -23.97 -30.71
CA THR A 18 31.89 -24.43 -29.63
C THR A 18 30.91 -23.32 -29.33
N ALA A 19 29.69 -23.43 -29.87
CA ALA A 19 28.59 -22.57 -29.45
C ALA A 19 28.42 -22.73 -27.92
N PRO A 20 28.29 -21.65 -27.15
CA PRO A 20 27.88 -21.77 -25.76
C PRO A 20 26.52 -22.46 -25.76
N SER A 21 26.37 -23.52 -24.96
CA SER A 21 25.09 -24.17 -24.77
C SER A 21 24.10 -23.09 -24.34
N LEU A 22 23.08 -22.84 -25.16
CA LEU A 22 21.87 -22.15 -24.73
C LEU A 22 21.41 -22.89 -23.48
N ALA A 23 21.54 -22.26 -22.31
CA ALA A 23 20.94 -22.77 -21.09
C ALA A 23 19.47 -23.04 -21.42
N GLN A 24 19.01 -24.28 -21.20
CA GLN A 24 17.61 -24.59 -21.40
C GLN A 24 16.78 -23.61 -20.57
N PRO A 25 15.70 -23.05 -21.12
CA PRO A 25 14.85 -22.15 -20.34
C PRO A 25 14.44 -22.90 -19.07
N PHE A 26 14.71 -22.29 -17.90
CA PHE A 26 14.25 -22.83 -16.63
C PHE A 26 12.73 -22.94 -16.73
N GLU A 27 12.23 -24.18 -16.81
CA GLU A 27 10.80 -24.43 -16.94
C GLU A 27 10.16 -24.10 -15.58
N MET A 28 9.53 -22.92 -15.49
CA MET A 28 9.03 -22.38 -14.23
C MET A 28 7.87 -23.18 -13.64
N CYS A 29 7.18 -23.96 -14.49
CA CYS A 29 6.03 -24.76 -14.12
C CYS A 29 6.02 -26.04 -14.93
N THR A 30 5.79 -27.17 -14.26
CA THR A 30 5.55 -28.46 -14.92
C THR A 30 4.04 -28.64 -15.10
N ALA A 31 3.59 -28.84 -16.33
CA ALA A 31 2.20 -29.23 -16.58
C ALA A 31 2.00 -30.72 -16.24
N GLU A 32 0.96 -31.02 -15.48
CA GLU A 32 0.63 -32.37 -15.07
C GLU A 32 -0.44 -32.99 -15.97
N SER A 33 -0.55 -34.32 -15.95
CA SER A 33 -1.48 -35.06 -16.82
C SER A 33 -2.96 -34.75 -16.54
N ASP A 34 -3.29 -34.20 -15.37
CA ASP A 34 -4.65 -33.83 -14.97
C ASP A 34 -5.02 -32.36 -15.32
N GLY A 35 -4.12 -31.64 -15.99
CA GLY A 35 -4.29 -30.24 -16.37
C GLY A 35 -3.93 -29.23 -15.28
N SER A 36 -3.41 -29.68 -14.14
CA SER A 36 -2.83 -28.83 -13.09
C SER A 36 -1.35 -28.53 -13.36
N PHE A 37 -0.75 -27.67 -12.51
CA PHE A 37 0.63 -27.23 -12.65
C PHE A 37 1.43 -27.38 -11.35
N THR A 38 2.67 -27.83 -11.45
CA THR A 38 3.64 -27.79 -10.36
C THR A 38 4.61 -26.62 -10.56
N PRO A 39 4.52 -25.51 -9.80
CA PRO A 39 5.50 -24.44 -9.86
C PRO A 39 6.87 -24.91 -9.36
N ARG A 40 7.90 -24.68 -10.17
CA ARG A 40 9.30 -25.09 -9.93
C ARG A 40 10.11 -24.09 -9.13
N PHE A 41 9.50 -22.96 -8.76
CA PHE A 41 10.09 -21.95 -7.89
C PHE A 41 9.60 -22.06 -6.45
N GLN A 42 10.49 -21.72 -5.51
CA GLN A 42 10.27 -21.82 -4.07
C GLN A 42 9.89 -20.46 -3.45
N ILE A 43 9.40 -20.47 -2.21
CA ILE A 43 9.12 -19.24 -1.45
C ILE A 43 10.41 -18.43 -1.27
N GLU A 44 11.45 -19.05 -0.73
CA GLU A 44 12.80 -18.49 -0.69
C GLU A 44 13.58 -19.04 -1.88
N PRO A 45 14.17 -18.21 -2.74
CA PRO A 45 14.28 -16.74 -2.67
C PRO A 45 13.18 -15.94 -3.41
N SER A 46 12.21 -16.60 -4.06
CA SER A 46 11.37 -15.93 -5.07
C SER A 46 10.40 -14.89 -4.50
N MET A 47 9.96 -15.07 -3.25
CA MET A 47 9.04 -14.19 -2.51
C MET A 47 9.78 -13.30 -1.51
N VAL A 48 10.88 -13.81 -0.96
CA VAL A 48 11.68 -13.14 0.07
C VAL A 48 13.14 -13.59 0.02
N VAL A 49 14.05 -12.66 0.25
CA VAL A 49 15.49 -12.92 0.46
C VAL A 49 15.89 -12.25 1.76
N HIS A 50 16.28 -13.03 2.76
CA HIS A 50 16.58 -12.54 4.11
C HIS A 50 17.86 -13.18 4.70
N THR A 51 18.70 -13.78 3.87
CA THR A 51 19.89 -14.52 4.33
C THR A 51 21.15 -13.65 4.24
N GLY A 52 22.04 -13.80 5.22
CA GLY A 52 23.32 -13.06 5.25
C GLY A 52 24.26 -13.33 4.07
N PRO A 53 24.40 -14.58 3.59
CA PRO A 53 25.21 -14.87 2.41
C PRO A 53 24.86 -14.06 1.15
N ILE A 54 23.65 -13.50 1.06
CA ILE A 54 23.23 -12.62 -0.04
C ILE A 54 23.26 -11.14 0.39
N LEU A 55 22.69 -10.81 1.56
CA LEU A 55 22.49 -9.42 1.98
C LEU A 55 23.76 -8.74 2.50
N ASP A 56 24.74 -9.50 2.98
CA ASP A 56 25.98 -8.97 3.57
C ASP A 56 27.13 -8.84 2.55
N LEU A 57 26.92 -9.28 1.30
CA LEU A 57 27.93 -9.15 0.25
C LEU A 57 28.21 -7.68 -0.07
N THR A 58 29.48 -7.37 -0.27
CA THR A 58 29.96 -6.03 -0.63
C THR A 58 29.94 -5.80 -2.12
N ARG A 59 30.15 -4.55 -2.53
CA ARG A 59 30.35 -4.20 -3.95
C ARG A 59 31.54 -4.91 -4.55
N ASN A 60 32.62 -5.10 -3.78
CA ASN A 60 33.80 -5.84 -4.23
C ASN A 60 33.48 -7.31 -4.50
N ASP A 61 32.72 -7.96 -3.62
CA ASP A 61 32.33 -9.36 -3.78
C ASP A 61 31.52 -9.60 -5.06
N LEU A 62 30.80 -8.57 -5.52
CA LEU A 62 29.98 -8.58 -6.73
C LEU A 62 30.66 -7.91 -7.94
N ALA A 63 31.93 -7.50 -7.83
CA ALA A 63 32.67 -6.76 -8.85
C ALA A 63 31.95 -5.49 -9.35
N LEU A 64 31.20 -4.82 -8.48
CA LEU A 64 30.53 -3.56 -8.77
C LEU A 64 31.49 -2.39 -8.57
N GLY A 65 31.48 -1.40 -9.46
CA GLY A 65 32.24 -0.15 -9.27
C GLY A 65 31.76 0.62 -8.03
N GLY A 66 32.52 1.60 -7.54
CA GLY A 66 32.21 2.38 -6.33
C GLY A 66 33.08 2.00 -5.13
N VAL A 67 32.59 2.22 -3.91
CA VAL A 67 33.35 1.91 -2.68
C VAL A 67 33.34 0.40 -2.43
N ALA A 68 34.50 -0.24 -2.57
CA ALA A 68 34.67 -1.69 -2.51
C ALA A 68 34.04 -2.35 -1.26
N THR A 69 34.19 -1.74 -0.09
CA THR A 69 33.72 -2.26 1.20
C THR A 69 32.25 -1.94 1.51
N GLU A 70 31.58 -1.13 0.67
CA GLU A 70 30.16 -0.82 0.85
C GLU A 70 29.33 -2.08 0.59
N GLY A 71 28.36 -2.39 1.46
CA GLY A 71 27.40 -3.48 1.25
C GLY A 71 26.57 -3.27 -0.04
N ALA A 72 26.30 -4.34 -0.77
CA ALA A 72 25.56 -4.29 -2.03
C ALA A 72 24.13 -3.72 -1.87
N PHE A 73 23.52 -3.88 -0.70
CA PHE A 73 22.20 -3.35 -0.33
C PHE A 73 22.28 -2.37 0.85
N SER A 74 23.43 -1.73 1.10
CA SER A 74 23.60 -0.81 2.22
C SER A 74 22.58 0.33 2.19
N PHE A 75 22.16 0.82 3.36
CA PHE A 75 21.28 1.98 3.46
C PHE A 75 21.88 3.22 2.77
N ASN A 76 23.21 3.40 2.89
CA ASN A 76 23.96 4.43 2.19
C ASN A 76 23.79 4.38 0.67
N ARG A 77 23.93 3.20 0.06
CA ARG A 77 23.74 3.01 -1.38
C ARG A 77 22.31 3.30 -1.80
N THR A 78 21.32 2.88 -1.01
CA THR A 78 19.89 3.13 -1.26
C THR A 78 19.56 4.62 -1.22
N VAL A 79 20.01 5.33 -0.19
CA VAL A 79 19.84 6.79 -0.10
C VAL A 79 20.52 7.49 -1.28
N GLY A 80 21.75 7.10 -1.61
CA GLY A 80 22.46 7.64 -2.76
C GLY A 80 21.71 7.41 -4.09
N ALA A 81 21.18 6.21 -4.31
CA ALA A 81 20.40 5.90 -5.51
C ALA A 81 19.12 6.72 -5.62
N ILE A 82 18.40 6.91 -4.51
CA ILE A 82 17.22 7.76 -4.44
C ILE A 82 17.58 9.21 -4.81
N LEU A 83 18.64 9.77 -4.21
CA LEU A 83 19.10 11.12 -4.51
C LEU A 83 19.51 11.29 -5.98
N ARG A 84 20.29 10.34 -6.55
CA ARG A 84 20.67 10.36 -7.96
C ARG A 84 19.45 10.34 -8.89
N SER A 85 18.47 9.49 -8.61
CA SER A 85 17.24 9.41 -9.42
C SER A 85 16.43 10.73 -9.40
N ALA A 86 16.55 11.51 -8.34
CA ALA A 86 15.94 12.83 -8.22
C ALA A 86 16.77 13.98 -8.84
N GLY A 87 17.97 13.70 -9.36
CA GLY A 87 18.90 14.73 -9.83
C GLY A 87 19.56 15.55 -8.70
N ALA A 88 19.59 14.99 -7.49
CA ALA A 88 20.32 15.51 -6.35
C ALA A 88 21.77 14.97 -6.32
N ALA A 89 22.64 15.63 -5.55
CA ALA A 89 24.00 15.16 -5.35
C ALA A 89 24.00 13.86 -4.53
N ASP A 90 24.97 12.99 -4.83
CA ASP A 90 25.21 11.71 -4.14
C ASP A 90 26.55 11.78 -3.39
N ASP A 91 26.70 12.83 -2.61
CA ASP A 91 27.82 13.00 -1.68
C ASP A 91 27.35 12.80 -0.23
N GLN A 92 28.30 12.68 0.69
CA GLN A 92 28.00 12.40 2.09
C GLN A 92 27.10 13.47 2.70
N ALA A 93 27.33 14.75 2.40
CA ALA A 93 26.55 15.85 2.96
C ALA A 93 25.08 15.79 2.51
N ALA A 94 24.83 15.51 1.22
CA ALA A 94 23.48 15.36 0.69
C ALA A 94 22.75 14.16 1.29
N LYS A 95 23.44 13.03 1.49
CA LYS A 95 22.86 11.83 2.13
C LYS A 95 22.49 12.10 3.58
N VAL A 96 23.39 12.70 4.34
CA VAL A 96 23.18 13.06 5.75
C VAL A 96 22.01 14.03 5.87
N ALA A 97 21.96 15.07 5.04
CA ALA A 97 20.86 16.02 5.03
C ALA A 97 19.50 15.37 4.70
N PHE A 98 19.48 14.42 3.76
CA PHE A 98 18.26 13.70 3.40
C PHE A 98 17.76 12.77 4.51
N VAL A 99 18.68 12.08 5.21
CA VAL A 99 18.32 11.25 6.37
C VAL A 99 17.92 12.13 7.56
N GLN A 100 18.62 13.24 7.81
CA GLN A 100 18.24 14.21 8.83
C GLN A 100 16.82 14.74 8.59
N ASN A 101 16.47 15.05 7.34
CA ASN A 101 15.13 15.47 6.99
C ASN A 101 14.05 14.44 7.35
N LEU A 102 14.32 13.13 7.24
CA LEU A 102 13.41 12.10 7.74
C LEU A 102 13.21 12.23 9.26
N LEU A 103 14.31 12.34 10.01
CA LEU A 103 14.29 12.44 11.47
C LEU A 103 13.57 13.70 11.95
N ASP A 104 13.80 14.83 11.28
CA ASP A 104 13.15 16.11 11.56
C ASP A 104 11.62 16.01 11.46
N THR A 105 11.11 15.17 10.55
CA THR A 105 9.65 14.99 10.39
C THR A 105 8.98 14.25 11.54
N MET A 106 9.76 13.58 12.40
CA MET A 106 9.22 12.83 13.55
C MET A 106 8.84 13.75 14.72
N VAL A 107 9.28 15.02 14.70
CA VAL A 107 8.84 16.07 15.64
C VAL A 107 8.06 17.11 14.86
N PRO A 108 6.76 16.87 14.60
CA PRO A 108 5.96 17.81 13.86
C PRO A 108 5.87 19.12 14.65
N VAL A 109 5.88 20.25 13.92
CA VAL A 109 5.87 21.60 14.50
C VAL A 109 4.64 21.81 15.39
N ASP A 110 3.52 21.22 14.97
CA ASP A 110 2.27 21.15 15.71
C ASP A 110 1.93 19.67 15.95
N THR A 111 1.28 19.33 17.07
CA THR A 111 0.79 17.97 17.34
C THR A 111 -0.44 17.59 16.50
N PHE A 112 -0.61 18.26 15.35
CA PHE A 112 -1.66 18.06 14.36
C PHE A 112 -1.09 18.16 12.95
N ALA A 113 -1.51 17.26 12.06
CA ALA A 113 -1.16 17.27 10.65
C ALA A 113 -2.41 17.38 9.78
N LEU A 114 -2.34 18.22 8.73
CA LEU A 114 -3.45 18.38 7.79
C LEU A 114 -3.52 17.17 6.85
N ASN A 115 -4.57 16.35 7.00
CA ASN A 115 -4.98 15.43 5.94
C ASN A 115 -5.65 16.24 4.83
N SER A 116 -4.87 16.60 3.81
CA SER A 116 -5.33 17.43 2.69
C SER A 116 -6.46 16.82 1.87
N GLN A 117 -6.61 15.49 1.85
CA GLN A 117 -7.73 14.81 1.16
C GLN A 117 -9.04 14.91 1.96
N ALA A 118 -8.94 15.02 3.29
CA ALA A 118 -10.08 15.22 4.17
C ALA A 118 -10.39 16.70 4.43
N GLY A 119 -9.39 17.58 4.33
CA GLY A 119 -9.45 18.94 4.86
C GLY A 119 -9.53 18.97 6.40
N ILE A 120 -8.95 17.97 7.07
CA ILE A 120 -9.04 17.77 8.53
C ILE A 120 -7.64 17.78 9.15
N GLN A 121 -7.48 18.50 10.26
CA GLN A 121 -6.32 18.42 11.14
C GLN A 121 -6.45 17.17 12.01
N MET A 122 -5.56 16.21 11.81
CA MET A 122 -5.55 14.95 12.57
C MET A 122 -4.47 15.00 13.65
N PRO A 123 -4.73 14.49 14.87
CA PRO A 123 -3.72 14.39 15.91
C PRO A 123 -2.49 13.64 15.40
N VAL A 124 -1.32 14.10 15.85
CA VAL A 124 -0.05 13.44 15.57
C VAL A 124 0.91 13.68 16.72
N ASP A 125 1.45 12.59 17.28
CA ASP A 125 2.35 12.67 18.42
C ASP A 125 3.76 13.03 17.96
N PRO A 126 4.47 13.92 18.69
CA PRO A 126 5.89 14.12 18.48
C PRO A 126 6.70 12.95 19.02
N ARG A 127 7.87 12.69 18.39
CA ARG A 127 8.79 11.62 18.76
C ARG A 127 10.14 12.19 19.17
N ALA A 128 10.39 12.27 20.47
CA ALA A 128 11.63 12.86 20.98
C ALA A 128 12.86 11.99 20.67
N GLU A 129 12.65 10.69 20.51
CA GLU A 129 13.66 9.68 20.16
C GLU A 129 14.46 9.99 18.87
N GLN A 130 13.97 10.86 17.99
CA GLN A 130 14.76 11.28 16.81
C GLN A 130 16.09 11.92 17.21
N SER A 131 16.15 12.56 18.39
CA SER A 131 17.40 13.14 18.92
C SER A 131 18.44 12.10 19.37
N GLU A 132 18.05 10.83 19.48
CA GLU A 132 18.95 9.71 19.80
C GLU A 132 19.54 9.06 18.54
N LEU A 133 18.98 9.38 17.37
CA LEU A 133 19.41 8.89 16.07
C LEU A 133 20.34 9.89 15.39
N ASP A 134 21.49 9.41 14.94
CA ASP A 134 22.46 10.20 14.20
C ASP A 134 22.45 9.79 12.71
N PRO A 135 22.13 10.70 11.77
CA PRO A 135 22.03 10.37 10.35
C PRO A 135 23.34 9.86 9.74
N GLU A 136 24.51 10.32 10.19
CA GLU A 136 25.80 9.81 9.74
C GLU A 136 26.00 8.36 10.20
N LYS A 137 25.66 8.09 11.46
CA LYS A 137 25.75 6.73 12.02
C LYS A 137 24.75 5.76 11.41
N LEU A 138 23.55 6.21 11.04
CA LEU A 138 22.57 5.38 10.33
C LEU A 138 23.09 4.94 8.95
N LEU A 139 23.87 5.80 8.28
CA LEU A 139 24.47 5.56 6.97
C LEU A 139 25.77 4.73 7.02
N ASP A 140 26.47 4.73 8.16
CA ASP A 140 27.71 3.98 8.35
C ASP A 140 27.44 2.54 8.75
N ALA A 141 27.72 1.59 7.86
CA ALA A 141 27.50 0.16 8.10
C ALA A 141 28.32 -0.44 9.26
N SER A 142 29.37 0.25 9.71
CA SER A 142 30.20 -0.16 10.85
C SER A 142 29.72 0.38 12.21
N SER A 143 28.75 1.29 12.19
CA SER A 143 28.18 1.92 13.38
C SER A 143 27.26 0.98 14.16
N ASP A 144 27.12 1.25 15.46
CA ASP A 144 26.11 0.64 16.32
C ASP A 144 24.68 1.05 15.94
N GLN A 145 24.49 2.25 15.40
CA GLN A 145 23.20 2.70 14.87
C GLN A 145 22.98 2.35 13.40
N ALA A 146 23.87 1.58 12.76
CA ALA A 146 23.76 1.29 11.32
C ALA A 146 22.38 0.72 10.95
N LEU A 147 21.76 1.24 9.89
CA LEU A 147 20.59 0.60 9.27
C LEU A 147 21.05 -0.54 8.35
N LYS A 148 20.90 -1.77 8.83
CA LYS A 148 21.32 -2.99 8.11
C LYS A 148 20.17 -3.59 7.31
N PRO A 149 20.41 -4.09 6.09
CA PRO A 149 19.38 -4.75 5.30
C PRO A 149 18.99 -6.07 5.98
N LEU A 150 17.69 -6.23 6.24
CA LEU A 150 17.12 -7.40 6.89
C LEU A 150 16.48 -8.36 5.89
N ALA A 151 15.74 -7.81 4.92
CA ALA A 151 15.06 -8.60 3.90
C ALA A 151 14.72 -7.79 2.64
N LEU A 152 14.67 -8.50 1.51
CA LEU A 152 14.07 -8.06 0.26
C LEU A 152 12.77 -8.84 0.06
N PHE A 153 11.68 -8.17 -0.28
CA PHE A 153 10.39 -8.82 -0.53
C PHE A 153 9.89 -8.57 -1.94
N ASN A 154 9.30 -9.61 -2.53
CA ASN A 154 8.50 -9.55 -3.75
C ASN A 154 7.01 -9.56 -3.37
N ARG A 155 6.32 -8.47 -3.70
CA ARG A 155 4.87 -8.31 -3.55
C ARG A 155 4.19 -8.16 -4.91
N PHE A 156 4.51 -9.05 -5.83
CA PHE A 156 3.82 -9.14 -7.13
C PHE A 156 2.30 -9.33 -6.97
N ASP A 157 1.86 -9.91 -5.86
CA ASP A 157 0.44 -10.03 -5.48
C ASP A 157 -0.28 -8.69 -5.34
N LEU A 158 0.45 -7.58 -5.18
CA LEU A 158 -0.09 -6.22 -5.14
C LEU A 158 -0.18 -5.54 -6.51
N ALA A 159 0.08 -6.27 -7.60
CA ALA A 159 -0.19 -5.73 -8.93
C ALA A 159 -1.69 -5.42 -9.07
N PRO A 160 -2.07 -4.19 -9.49
CA PRO A 160 -3.46 -3.80 -9.62
C PRO A 160 -4.07 -4.48 -10.86
N ASP A 161 -5.39 -4.61 -10.87
CA ASP A 161 -6.09 -5.28 -11.98
C ASP A 161 -5.89 -4.57 -13.35
N ASN A 162 -5.51 -3.28 -13.32
CA ASN A 162 -5.18 -2.50 -14.53
C ASN A 162 -3.70 -2.60 -14.96
N TRP A 163 -2.87 -3.33 -14.21
CA TRP A 163 -1.44 -3.51 -14.48
C TRP A 163 -0.65 -2.22 -14.65
N SER A 164 -1.04 -1.14 -13.96
CA SER A 164 -0.29 0.13 -14.00
C SER A 164 1.11 0.03 -13.37
N HIS A 165 1.31 -0.91 -12.46
CA HIS A 165 2.60 -1.30 -11.90
C HIS A 165 2.63 -2.83 -11.68
N CYS A 166 3.82 -3.39 -11.49
CA CYS A 166 4.01 -4.84 -11.34
C CYS A 166 4.05 -5.27 -9.87
N GLY A 167 3.19 -4.69 -9.04
CA GLY A 167 3.22 -4.89 -7.59
C GLY A 167 4.29 -4.05 -6.91
N GLU A 168 4.79 -4.54 -5.78
CA GLU A 168 5.68 -3.81 -4.87
C GLU A 168 6.94 -4.63 -4.51
N TYR A 169 8.07 -3.97 -4.30
CA TYR A 169 9.35 -4.61 -3.98
C TYR A 169 10.01 -3.88 -2.83
N ARG A 170 10.26 -4.60 -1.73
CA ARG A 170 10.70 -3.99 -0.47
C ARG A 170 12.19 -4.14 -0.25
N ILE A 171 12.79 -3.14 0.40
CA ILE A 171 14.01 -3.34 1.21
C ILE A 171 13.64 -2.96 2.64
N VAL A 172 13.81 -3.89 3.57
CA VAL A 172 13.64 -3.64 5.01
C VAL A 172 15.00 -3.40 5.63
N TYR A 173 15.15 -2.29 6.33
CA TYR A 173 16.30 -1.98 7.16
C TYR A 173 15.93 -2.01 8.64
N GLY A 174 16.84 -2.45 9.49
CA GLY A 174 16.73 -2.35 10.96
C GLY A 174 18.01 -1.83 11.59
N LYS A 175 17.88 -1.08 12.68
CA LYS A 175 19.02 -0.58 13.47
C LYS A 175 19.81 -1.76 14.04
N ALA A 176 21.14 -1.71 13.89
CA ALA A 176 22.01 -2.82 14.24
C ALA A 176 22.03 -3.13 15.74
N ASP A 177 22.20 -2.12 16.58
CA ASP A 177 22.01 -2.23 18.02
C ASP A 177 20.51 -2.21 18.34
N THR A 178 20.05 -3.10 19.20
CA THR A 178 18.67 -3.12 19.71
C THR A 178 18.57 -2.70 21.17
N ASP A 179 19.69 -2.60 21.89
CA ASP A 179 19.73 -2.29 23.33
C ASP A 179 19.39 -0.82 23.58
N GLY A 180 19.82 0.09 22.70
CA GLY A 180 19.39 1.49 22.67
C GLY A 180 18.00 1.71 22.06
N GLY A 181 17.16 0.67 21.95
CA GLY A 181 15.85 0.73 21.28
C GLY A 181 15.91 0.31 19.81
N ARG A 182 14.75 -0.04 19.26
CA ARG A 182 14.62 -0.58 17.89
C ARG A 182 14.11 0.50 16.93
N PHE A 183 14.58 0.45 15.69
CA PHE A 183 14.08 1.31 14.61
C PHE A 183 14.20 0.57 13.29
N LEU A 184 13.08 0.45 12.57
CA LEU A 184 13.03 -0.16 11.24
C LEU A 184 12.55 0.86 10.21
N LEU A 185 13.15 0.81 9.02
CA LEU A 185 12.79 1.64 7.88
C LEU A 185 12.62 0.76 6.64
N ILE A 186 11.47 0.86 5.98
CA ILE A 186 11.03 -0.02 4.91
C ILE A 186 10.78 0.81 3.66
N PHE A 187 11.51 0.51 2.59
CA PHE A 187 11.30 1.12 1.28
C PHE A 187 10.42 0.19 0.45
N GLU A 188 9.18 0.59 0.19
CA GLU A 188 8.15 -0.21 -0.49
C GLU A 188 7.94 0.32 -1.91
N ALA A 189 8.80 -0.11 -2.84
CA ALA A 189 8.83 0.42 -4.19
C ALA A 189 7.73 -0.20 -5.06
N MET A 190 6.84 0.61 -5.63
CA MET A 190 5.94 0.14 -6.69
C MET A 190 6.56 0.42 -8.07
N VAL A 191 6.94 -0.64 -8.77
CA VAL A 191 7.67 -0.52 -10.05
C VAL A 191 6.68 -0.44 -11.21
N PRO A 192 6.72 0.63 -12.02
CA PRO A 192 5.79 0.82 -13.13
C PRO A 192 5.95 -0.30 -14.16
N ASN A 193 4.84 -0.67 -14.79
CA ASN A 193 4.82 -1.73 -15.77
C ASN A 193 5.73 -1.40 -16.97
N PRO A 194 6.77 -2.18 -17.26
CA PRO A 194 7.71 -1.86 -18.33
C PRO A 194 7.12 -2.03 -19.73
N GLY A 195 6.04 -2.82 -19.86
CA GLY A 195 5.33 -3.05 -21.12
C GLY A 195 3.90 -2.50 -21.12
N VAL A 196 2.98 -3.32 -21.64
CA VAL A 196 1.54 -3.02 -21.79
C VAL A 196 0.73 -4.16 -21.19
N GLY A 197 -0.30 -3.81 -20.42
CA GLY A 197 -1.21 -4.76 -19.80
C GLY A 197 -0.50 -5.81 -18.96
N GLU A 198 -1.13 -6.97 -18.80
CA GLU A 198 -0.62 -8.07 -18.00
C GLU A 198 0.77 -8.55 -18.44
N ALA A 199 0.99 -8.70 -19.76
CA ALA A 199 2.21 -9.25 -20.33
C ALA A 199 3.46 -8.40 -20.04
N GLY A 200 3.28 -7.09 -19.85
CA GLY A 200 4.40 -6.19 -19.54
C GLY A 200 5.07 -6.50 -18.20
N CYS A 201 4.37 -7.09 -17.25
CA CYS A 201 4.94 -7.46 -15.95
C CYS A 201 5.66 -8.82 -15.94
N ARG A 202 5.62 -9.55 -17.06
CA ARG A 202 6.12 -10.93 -17.13
C ARG A 202 7.62 -11.05 -16.87
N PRO A 203 8.49 -10.21 -17.44
CA PRO A 203 9.92 -10.27 -17.16
C PRO A 203 10.26 -10.12 -15.68
N ILE A 204 9.49 -9.33 -14.93
CA ILE A 204 9.72 -9.13 -13.49
C ILE A 204 9.27 -10.36 -12.69
N ALA A 205 8.11 -10.93 -13.03
CA ALA A 205 7.64 -12.17 -12.41
C ALA A 205 8.64 -13.33 -12.66
N GLU A 206 9.12 -13.46 -13.90
CA GLU A 206 10.12 -14.44 -14.30
C GLU A 206 11.47 -14.23 -13.60
N PHE A 207 11.91 -12.98 -13.45
CA PHE A 207 13.12 -12.63 -12.70
C PHE A 207 13.09 -13.21 -11.29
N TRP A 208 12.02 -12.94 -10.54
CA TRP A 208 11.90 -13.41 -9.16
C TRP A 208 11.77 -14.92 -9.07
N ALA A 209 10.99 -15.56 -9.96
CA ALA A 209 10.90 -17.01 -10.01
C ALA A 209 12.25 -17.68 -10.30
N ASN A 210 13.02 -17.12 -11.24
CA ASN A 210 14.33 -17.65 -11.63
C ASN A 210 15.40 -17.48 -10.56
N LEU A 211 15.20 -16.65 -9.54
CA LEU A 211 16.10 -16.61 -8.40
C LEU A 211 16.21 -18.00 -7.76
N THR A 212 15.19 -18.86 -7.81
CA THR A 212 15.21 -20.21 -7.24
C THR A 212 16.22 -21.17 -7.86
N ASP A 213 16.78 -20.87 -9.04
CA ASP A 213 17.59 -21.81 -9.83
C ASP A 213 18.76 -22.35 -8.99
N PRO A 214 18.82 -23.66 -8.69
CA PRO A 214 19.85 -24.24 -7.82
C PRO A 214 21.27 -24.10 -8.39
N ALA A 215 21.43 -23.75 -9.67
CA ALA A 215 22.73 -23.45 -10.26
C ALA A 215 23.27 -22.07 -9.85
N LEU A 216 22.42 -21.16 -9.34
CA LEU A 216 22.85 -19.84 -8.89
C LEU A 216 23.46 -19.89 -7.49
N SER A 217 24.72 -19.48 -7.40
CA SER A 217 25.39 -19.15 -6.14
C SER A 217 24.77 -17.92 -5.47
N ASP A 218 25.06 -17.73 -4.17
CA ASP A 218 24.58 -16.56 -3.43
C ASP A 218 25.09 -15.24 -4.01
N SER A 219 26.34 -15.20 -4.51
CA SER A 219 26.88 -14.01 -5.18
C SER A 219 26.19 -13.72 -6.51
N GLU A 220 25.83 -14.74 -7.29
CA GLU A 220 25.05 -14.56 -8.51
C GLU A 220 23.63 -14.08 -8.22
N ARG A 221 22.98 -14.60 -7.16
CA ARG A 221 21.67 -14.12 -6.69
C ARG A 221 21.76 -12.66 -6.25
N ALA A 222 22.77 -12.31 -5.46
CA ALA A 222 23.01 -10.95 -5.00
C ALA A 222 23.30 -10.00 -6.17
N ALA A 223 24.09 -10.41 -7.16
CA ALA A 223 24.37 -9.61 -8.35
C ALA A 223 23.09 -9.34 -9.17
N ARG A 224 22.26 -10.38 -9.36
CA ARG A 224 20.94 -10.26 -10.02
C ARG A 224 20.01 -9.30 -9.28
N LEU A 225 19.87 -9.46 -7.97
CA LEU A 225 19.09 -8.57 -7.12
C LEU A 225 19.64 -7.14 -7.13
N SER A 226 20.96 -6.96 -7.07
CA SER A 226 21.59 -5.63 -7.10
C SER A 226 21.31 -4.92 -8.43
N ALA A 227 21.41 -5.64 -9.56
CA ALA A 227 21.08 -5.10 -10.88
C ALA A 227 19.59 -4.76 -11.01
N PHE A 228 18.69 -5.60 -10.49
CA PHE A 228 17.25 -5.31 -10.46
C PHE A 228 16.94 -4.05 -9.65
N TYR A 229 17.47 -3.97 -8.42
CA TYR A 229 17.16 -2.87 -7.50
C TYR A 229 17.79 -1.53 -7.91
N TYR A 230 19.04 -1.54 -8.39
CA TYR A 230 19.80 -0.30 -8.60
C TYR A 230 20.08 0.06 -10.06
N GLU A 231 19.88 -0.87 -11.00
CA GLU A 231 20.11 -0.64 -12.43
C GLU A 231 18.85 -0.83 -13.28
N GLY A 232 17.77 -1.38 -12.72
CA GLY A 232 16.53 -1.64 -13.46
C GLY A 232 16.70 -2.74 -14.51
N LYS A 233 17.48 -3.78 -14.17
CA LYS A 233 17.77 -4.92 -15.04
C LYS A 233 17.24 -6.22 -14.45
N THR A 234 16.43 -6.95 -15.20
CA THR A 234 16.01 -8.32 -14.83
C THR A 234 17.12 -9.37 -15.03
N SER A 235 18.25 -8.99 -15.64
CA SER A 235 19.48 -9.81 -15.65
C SER A 235 20.71 -8.91 -15.69
N PRO A 236 21.77 -9.22 -14.91
CA PRO A 236 23.01 -8.45 -14.93
C PRO A 236 23.73 -8.48 -16.29
N THR A 237 23.41 -9.47 -17.14
CA THR A 237 23.98 -9.59 -18.49
C THR A 237 23.34 -8.65 -19.52
N LEU A 238 22.25 -7.96 -19.16
CA LEU A 238 21.60 -7.02 -20.08
C LEU A 238 22.48 -5.79 -20.30
N ALA A 239 22.67 -5.43 -21.58
CA ALA A 239 23.45 -4.26 -21.97
C ALA A 239 22.81 -2.94 -21.51
N SER A 240 21.48 -2.91 -21.38
CA SER A 240 20.70 -1.77 -20.92
C SER A 240 19.61 -2.22 -19.94
N ALA A 241 19.08 -1.28 -19.15
CA ALA A 241 17.89 -1.51 -18.34
C ALA A 241 16.70 -1.93 -19.22
N ASP A 242 15.90 -2.87 -18.73
CA ASP A 242 14.65 -3.32 -19.33
C ASP A 242 13.42 -2.90 -18.49
N LEU A 243 13.65 -2.38 -17.29
CA LEU A 243 12.64 -1.68 -16.51
C LEU A 243 12.58 -0.19 -16.88
N ARG A 244 11.43 0.45 -16.68
CA ARG A 244 11.29 1.91 -16.87
C ARG A 244 12.13 2.71 -15.88
N THR A 245 12.25 2.20 -14.67
CA THR A 245 13.11 2.72 -13.60
C THR A 245 13.69 1.55 -12.82
N PRO A 246 14.87 1.69 -12.19
CA PRO A 246 15.30 0.78 -11.14
C PRO A 246 14.26 0.71 -10.02
N VAL A 247 14.25 -0.37 -9.24
CA VAL A 247 13.36 -0.46 -8.07
C VAL A 247 13.61 0.72 -7.12
N VAL A 248 14.89 0.98 -6.82
CA VAL A 248 15.33 2.11 -6.00
C VAL A 248 15.38 3.38 -6.87
N ASP A 249 14.22 4.01 -6.97
CA ASP A 249 14.00 5.28 -7.66
C ASP A 249 12.98 6.10 -6.85
N TYR A 250 13.21 7.39 -6.67
CA TYR A 250 12.33 8.25 -5.86
C TYR A 250 10.88 8.26 -6.36
N HIS A 251 10.63 8.05 -7.67
CA HIS A 251 9.25 7.95 -8.19
C HIS A 251 8.51 6.74 -7.64
N ASN A 252 9.23 5.65 -7.35
CA ASN A 252 8.63 4.41 -6.88
C ASN A 252 8.31 4.44 -5.38
N TYR A 253 8.67 5.53 -4.67
CA TYR A 253 8.36 5.77 -3.26
C TYR A 253 7.43 6.99 -3.08
N GLY A 254 6.48 7.16 -4.00
CA GLY A 254 5.50 8.24 -3.96
C GLY A 254 5.93 9.56 -4.60
N GLY A 255 7.08 9.60 -5.27
CA GLY A 255 7.61 10.81 -5.89
C GLY A 255 6.82 11.35 -7.08
N ASP A 256 6.00 10.51 -7.72
CA ASP A 256 5.00 10.93 -8.70
C ASP A 256 3.59 11.09 -8.10
N GLY A 257 3.45 10.89 -6.79
CA GLY A 257 2.19 10.98 -6.05
C GLY A 257 1.22 9.83 -6.30
N GLY A 258 1.62 8.77 -7.01
CA GLY A 258 0.71 7.71 -7.43
C GLY A 258 1.06 6.29 -6.96
N ARG A 259 2.29 6.01 -6.53
CA ARG A 259 2.71 4.63 -6.22
C ARG A 259 3.85 4.53 -5.21
N GLY A 260 3.78 3.49 -4.38
CA GLY A 260 4.79 3.11 -3.40
C GLY A 260 4.98 4.11 -2.26
N GLN A 261 5.77 3.71 -1.27
CA GLN A 261 5.89 4.44 -0.01
C GLN A 261 7.17 4.08 0.75
N VAL A 262 7.49 4.86 1.78
CA VAL A 262 8.47 4.52 2.81
C VAL A 262 7.75 4.44 4.14
N ARG A 263 7.96 3.35 4.90
CA ARG A 263 7.34 3.14 6.21
C ARG A 263 8.40 2.97 7.29
N GLY A 264 8.10 3.45 8.48
CA GLY A 264 8.98 3.33 9.63
C GLY A 264 8.24 2.74 10.81
N ASN A 265 8.92 1.85 11.54
CA ASN A 265 8.46 1.36 12.82
C ASN A 265 9.34 1.97 13.93
N LEU A 266 8.71 2.76 14.79
CA LEU A 266 9.34 3.62 15.77
C LEU A 266 9.15 2.99 17.16
N PHE A 267 10.23 2.48 17.76
CA PHE A 267 10.17 1.66 18.98
C PHE A 267 11.06 2.14 20.14
N MET A 268 11.78 3.24 19.98
CA MET A 268 12.73 3.71 20.99
C MET A 268 11.98 4.34 22.18
N GLU A 269 10.79 4.91 21.93
CA GLU A 269 9.87 5.50 22.88
C GLU A 269 8.48 4.84 22.79
N GLY A 270 7.81 4.69 23.94
CA GLY A 270 6.42 4.23 24.00
C GLY A 270 5.43 5.42 23.89
N PRO A 271 4.27 5.26 23.24
CA PRO A 271 3.80 4.05 22.59
C PRO A 271 4.54 3.80 21.26
N TRP A 272 4.67 2.54 20.86
CA TRP A 272 5.21 2.19 19.55
C TRP A 272 4.28 2.64 18.42
N GLN A 273 4.88 3.15 17.35
CA GLN A 273 4.13 3.76 16.25
C GLN A 273 4.68 3.34 14.88
N LEU A 274 3.76 3.20 13.93
CA LEU A 274 4.10 3.17 12.50
C LEU A 274 3.87 4.53 11.87
N ARG A 275 4.76 4.90 10.95
CA ARG A 275 4.73 6.16 10.19
C ARG A 275 4.94 5.90 8.71
N GLU A 276 4.39 6.76 7.87
CA GLU A 276 4.53 6.65 6.42
C GLU A 276 4.97 7.97 5.79
N TRP A 277 5.83 7.86 4.78
CA TRP A 277 6.35 8.96 4.00
C TRP A 277 6.33 8.66 2.51
N LEU A 278 6.30 9.74 1.72
CA LEU A 278 6.66 9.72 0.31
C LEU A 278 7.98 10.46 0.11
N THR A 279 8.79 10.07 -0.88
CA THR A 279 9.94 10.87 -1.30
C THR A 279 9.50 11.87 -2.36
N ARG A 280 9.51 13.17 -2.08
CA ARG A 280 9.04 14.20 -3.03
C ARG A 280 10.13 15.20 -3.34
N ARG A 281 10.13 15.67 -4.58
CA ARG A 281 10.96 16.82 -4.97
C ARG A 281 10.43 18.08 -4.30
N THR A 282 11.33 18.92 -3.84
CA THR A 282 10.98 20.27 -3.39
C THR A 282 11.08 21.23 -4.58
N PHE A 283 10.23 22.26 -4.59
CA PHE A 283 10.22 23.29 -5.64
C PHE A 283 10.89 24.58 -5.16
N ASP A 284 11.68 24.52 -4.09
CA ASP A 284 12.32 25.71 -3.54
C ASP A 284 13.60 26.03 -4.34
N PRO A 285 13.69 27.20 -4.99
CA PRO A 285 14.80 27.56 -5.86
C PRO A 285 16.07 27.96 -5.10
N ALA A 286 16.07 28.01 -3.76
CA ALA A 286 17.27 28.39 -3.02
C ALA A 286 18.39 27.33 -3.20
N PRO A 287 19.65 27.75 -3.46
CA PRO A 287 20.75 26.83 -3.76
C PRO A 287 21.03 25.75 -2.70
N ASN A 288 20.62 25.99 -1.45
CA ASN A 288 20.92 25.14 -0.30
C ASN A 288 19.73 24.29 0.15
N ASN A 289 18.58 24.39 -0.53
CA ASN A 289 17.41 23.61 -0.13
C ASN A 289 17.47 22.19 -0.69
N PRO A 290 17.03 21.19 0.11
CA PRO A 290 17.14 19.79 -0.29
C PRO A 290 16.22 19.54 -1.48
N LYS A 291 16.77 19.14 -2.63
CA LYS A 291 16.00 18.87 -3.86
C LYS A 291 14.96 17.76 -3.69
N LEU A 292 15.15 16.90 -2.70
CA LEU A 292 14.28 15.77 -2.38
C LEU A 292 14.12 15.71 -0.85
N THR A 293 12.91 15.46 -0.38
CA THR A 293 12.55 15.39 1.04
C THR A 293 11.64 14.18 1.28
N PHE A 294 11.64 13.67 2.50
CA PHE A 294 10.55 12.84 2.99
C PHE A 294 9.36 13.75 3.33
N VAL A 295 8.17 13.35 2.90
CA VAL A 295 6.92 14.05 3.19
C VAL A 295 6.03 13.10 3.98
N PRO A 296 5.75 13.39 5.27
CA PRO A 296 4.82 12.60 6.05
C PRO A 296 3.46 12.56 5.37
N VAL A 297 2.90 11.37 5.32
CA VAL A 297 1.55 11.13 4.81
C VAL A 297 0.80 10.25 5.79
N THR A 298 -0.50 10.11 5.58
CA THR A 298 -1.32 9.22 6.36
C THR A 298 -0.85 7.77 6.21
N VAL A 299 -1.02 6.96 7.24
CA VAL A 299 -0.71 5.53 7.23
C VAL A 299 -1.86 4.80 6.53
N LYS A 300 -1.56 4.09 5.44
CA LYS A 300 -2.60 3.50 4.58
C LYS A 300 -3.31 2.36 5.28
N ASP A 301 -4.61 2.25 5.00
CA ASP A 301 -5.54 1.31 5.64
C ASP A 301 -5.58 1.42 7.18
N SER A 302 -5.26 2.59 7.73
CA SER A 302 -5.37 2.90 9.16
C SER A 302 -6.31 4.09 9.35
N PRO A 303 -7.64 3.91 9.20
CA PRO A 303 -8.60 4.97 9.43
C PRO A 303 -8.57 5.42 10.89
N LEU A 304 -8.68 6.72 11.11
CA LEU A 304 -8.70 7.32 12.44
C LEU A 304 -9.76 6.62 13.33
N ALA A 305 -9.33 6.13 14.49
CA ALA A 305 -10.17 5.28 15.34
C ALA A 305 -11.47 5.97 15.77
N GLU A 306 -11.44 7.28 16.04
CA GLU A 306 -12.61 8.05 16.43
C GLU A 306 -13.74 8.00 15.41
N LEU A 307 -13.45 7.78 14.12
CA LEU A 307 -14.49 7.65 13.09
C LEU A 307 -15.43 6.44 13.34
N HIS A 308 -15.02 5.48 14.17
CA HIS A 308 -15.82 4.34 14.60
C HIS A 308 -16.70 4.63 15.83
N HIS A 309 -16.53 5.79 16.47
CA HIS A 309 -17.33 6.17 17.64
C HIS A 309 -18.73 6.63 17.24
N ASP A 310 -19.73 6.40 18.09
CA ASP A 310 -21.11 6.86 17.92
C ASP A 310 -21.20 8.40 18.10
N SER A 311 -20.27 8.98 18.84
CA SER A 311 -20.16 10.42 19.09
C SER A 311 -18.70 10.87 19.11
N LEU A 312 -18.43 11.99 18.44
CA LEU A 312 -17.13 12.66 18.42
C LEU A 312 -17.03 13.82 19.41
N ALA A 313 -18.06 14.04 20.24
CA ALA A 313 -18.08 15.14 21.19
C ALA A 313 -16.91 15.05 22.18
N GLY A 314 -16.16 16.13 22.34
CA GLY A 314 -15.01 16.21 23.26
C GLY A 314 -13.73 15.53 22.76
N THR A 315 -13.73 14.94 21.56
CA THR A 315 -12.50 14.40 20.96
C THR A 315 -11.55 15.54 20.54
N PRO A 316 -10.22 15.33 20.59
CA PRO A 316 -9.26 16.28 20.04
C PRO A 316 -9.53 16.62 18.56
N LEU A 317 -10.02 15.64 17.80
CA LEU A 317 -10.47 15.83 16.42
C LEU A 317 -11.56 16.91 16.32
N MET A 318 -12.61 16.82 17.13
CA MET A 318 -13.73 17.78 17.12
C MET A 318 -13.31 19.17 17.62
N THR A 319 -12.41 19.26 18.60
CA THR A 319 -11.96 20.53 19.16
C THR A 319 -11.06 21.33 18.22
N ASN A 320 -10.25 20.66 17.40
CA ASN A 320 -9.26 21.31 16.51
C ASN A 320 -9.76 21.52 15.08
N ASN A 321 -11.01 21.18 14.78
CA ASN A 321 -11.60 21.28 13.45
C ASN A 321 -12.97 21.94 13.49
N ILE A 322 -13.47 22.32 12.30
CA ILE A 322 -14.85 22.79 12.16
C ILE A 322 -15.80 21.59 12.37
N PRO A 323 -16.76 21.65 13.32
CA PRO A 323 -17.64 20.53 13.63
C PRO A 323 -18.37 19.94 12.41
N ALA A 324 -18.85 20.79 11.49
CA ALA A 324 -19.50 20.34 10.27
C ALA A 324 -18.57 19.51 9.37
N SER A 325 -17.28 19.85 9.28
CA SER A 325 -16.30 19.10 8.49
C SER A 325 -16.01 17.73 9.11
N VAL A 326 -15.89 17.67 10.43
CA VAL A 326 -15.68 16.41 11.18
C VAL A 326 -16.90 15.50 11.06
N ASN A 327 -18.11 16.03 11.25
CA ASN A 327 -19.36 15.28 11.08
C ASN A 327 -19.55 14.78 9.65
N LEU A 328 -19.16 15.58 8.64
CA LEU A 328 -19.19 15.16 7.24
C LEU A 328 -18.22 14.00 6.99
N LEU A 329 -16.99 14.08 7.50
CA LEU A 329 -16.00 13.00 7.36
C LEU A 329 -16.52 11.71 8.02
N GLN A 330 -17.06 11.79 9.24
CA GLN A 330 -17.62 10.65 9.95
C GLN A 330 -18.82 10.05 9.17
N GLY A 331 -19.75 10.88 8.68
CA GLY A 331 -20.87 10.41 7.86
C GLY A 331 -20.41 9.70 6.58
N GLN A 332 -19.37 10.23 5.92
CA GLN A 332 -18.75 9.58 4.76
C GLN A 332 -18.06 8.26 5.13
N PHE A 333 -17.46 8.18 6.31
CA PHE A 333 -16.85 6.95 6.81
C PHE A 333 -17.90 5.87 7.09
N ILE A 334 -19.00 6.21 7.78
CA ILE A 334 -20.12 5.29 8.04
C ILE A 334 -20.75 4.80 6.72
N GLN A 335 -20.87 5.68 5.72
CA GLN A 335 -21.29 5.29 4.38
C GLN A 335 -20.29 4.33 3.71
N ALA A 336 -18.99 4.61 3.82
CA ALA A 336 -17.94 3.75 3.27
C ALA A 336 -17.91 2.38 3.95
N LEU A 337 -18.14 2.30 5.25
CA LEU A 337 -18.22 1.05 6.03
C LEU A 337 -19.20 0.04 5.41
N THR A 338 -20.31 0.50 4.86
CA THR A 338 -21.31 -0.39 4.25
C THR A 338 -21.19 -0.55 2.74
N SER A 339 -20.66 0.47 2.06
CA SER A 339 -20.66 0.49 0.58
C SER A 339 -19.35 0.01 -0.05
N THR A 340 -18.20 0.31 0.55
CA THR A 340 -16.88 0.01 -0.04
C THR A 340 -16.02 -0.86 0.86
N ILE A 341 -15.97 -0.56 2.15
CA ILE A 341 -15.17 -1.29 3.14
C ILE A 341 -15.84 -2.62 3.48
N GLY A 342 -17.14 -2.62 3.76
CA GLY A 342 -17.90 -3.81 4.15
C GLY A 342 -17.73 -5.01 3.20
N PRO A 343 -17.90 -4.84 1.87
CA PRO A 343 -17.64 -5.90 0.90
C PRO A 343 -16.18 -6.41 0.89
N ARG A 344 -15.20 -5.57 1.23
CA ARG A 344 -13.78 -5.97 1.33
C ARG A 344 -13.47 -6.68 2.65
N LEU A 345 -14.16 -6.31 3.72
CA LEU A 345 -14.14 -7.06 4.97
C LEU A 345 -14.79 -8.44 4.78
N LEU A 346 -15.80 -8.56 3.91
CA LEU A 346 -16.40 -9.82 3.48
C LEU A 346 -15.83 -10.29 2.13
N SER A 347 -14.50 -10.26 1.98
CA SER A 347 -13.79 -10.52 0.72
C SER A 347 -14.20 -11.83 0.03
N GLU A 348 -14.63 -12.83 0.78
CA GLU A 348 -15.15 -14.11 0.31
C GLU A 348 -16.35 -13.94 -0.63
N THR A 349 -17.15 -12.89 -0.45
CA THR A 349 -18.30 -12.60 -1.33
C THR A 349 -17.88 -12.06 -2.69
N THR A 350 -16.60 -11.72 -2.89
CA THR A 350 -16.09 -11.13 -4.12
C THR A 350 -15.73 -12.20 -5.15
N ALA A 351 -15.95 -11.90 -6.43
CA ALA A 351 -15.56 -12.77 -7.54
C ALA A 351 -14.06 -13.08 -7.53
N LYS A 352 -13.22 -12.10 -7.15
CA LYS A 352 -11.75 -12.26 -7.06
C LYS A 352 -11.35 -13.32 -6.04
N HIS A 353 -11.96 -13.31 -4.84
CA HIS A 353 -11.71 -14.35 -3.84
C HIS A 353 -12.20 -15.72 -4.32
N GLN A 354 -13.41 -15.79 -4.87
CA GLN A 354 -13.97 -17.07 -5.36
C GLN A 354 -13.12 -17.69 -6.47
N ASP A 355 -12.60 -16.88 -7.39
CA ASP A 355 -11.66 -17.31 -8.41
C ASP A 355 -10.32 -17.81 -7.82
N LEU A 356 -9.79 -17.13 -6.78
CA LEU A 356 -8.62 -17.59 -6.05
C LEU A 356 -8.85 -18.96 -5.38
N VAL A 357 -10.00 -19.17 -4.74
CA VAL A 357 -10.34 -20.45 -4.10
C VAL A 357 -10.53 -21.54 -5.14
N ALA A 358 -11.31 -21.28 -6.19
CA ALA A 358 -11.60 -22.26 -7.23
C ALA A 358 -10.35 -22.70 -8.00
N SER A 359 -9.38 -21.79 -8.16
CA SER A 359 -8.14 -22.04 -8.91
C SER A 359 -7.08 -22.79 -8.09
N VAL A 360 -7.17 -22.86 -6.76
CA VAL A 360 -6.09 -23.42 -5.91
C VAL A 360 -5.77 -24.86 -6.29
N LYS A 361 -6.80 -25.66 -6.62
CA LYS A 361 -6.68 -27.07 -7.02
C LYS A 361 -5.87 -27.28 -8.30
N ASN A 362 -5.69 -26.24 -9.11
CA ASN A 362 -4.95 -26.30 -10.36
C ASN A 362 -3.43 -26.17 -10.13
N TYR A 363 -2.96 -26.02 -8.88
CA TYR A 363 -1.55 -25.82 -8.57
C TYR A 363 -1.08 -26.75 -7.44
N HIS A 364 -0.03 -27.52 -7.70
CA HIS A 364 0.62 -28.37 -6.70
C HIS A 364 1.67 -27.58 -5.91
N LEU A 365 1.24 -26.96 -4.82
CA LEU A 365 2.07 -26.06 -4.01
C LEU A 365 3.04 -26.76 -3.04
N GLY A 366 3.02 -28.09 -2.96
CA GLY A 366 3.94 -28.87 -2.15
C GLY A 366 3.74 -28.66 -0.64
N THR A 367 4.84 -28.49 0.10
CA THR A 367 4.87 -28.41 1.57
C THR A 367 4.35 -27.09 2.15
N SER A 368 4.01 -26.11 1.31
CA SER A 368 3.43 -24.83 1.70
C SER A 368 2.06 -24.67 1.05
N PRO A 369 1.05 -25.46 1.46
CA PRO A 369 -0.26 -25.46 0.84
C PRO A 369 -0.98 -24.12 1.09
N VAL A 370 -1.82 -23.72 0.14
CA VAL A 370 -2.73 -22.58 0.29
C VAL A 370 -4.15 -23.11 0.44
N THR A 371 -4.80 -22.73 1.53
CA THR A 371 -6.19 -23.09 1.86
C THR A 371 -7.13 -21.90 1.62
N GLU A 372 -8.43 -22.12 1.69
CA GLU A 372 -9.43 -21.04 1.68
C GLU A 372 -9.20 -20.04 2.82
N ASP A 373 -8.86 -20.51 4.03
CA ASP A 373 -8.46 -19.65 5.15
C ASP A 373 -7.23 -18.81 4.82
N THR A 374 -6.23 -19.41 4.18
CA THR A 374 -5.02 -18.70 3.77
C THR A 374 -5.36 -17.61 2.76
N ILE A 375 -6.24 -17.90 1.80
CA ILE A 375 -6.71 -16.92 0.82
C ILE A 375 -7.45 -15.79 1.54
N LEU A 376 -8.34 -16.12 2.48
CA LEU A 376 -9.10 -15.14 3.24
C LEU A 376 -8.19 -14.16 4.00
N LEU A 377 -7.20 -14.66 4.73
CA LEU A 377 -6.22 -13.84 5.46
C LEU A 377 -5.47 -12.85 4.54
N ASN A 378 -5.34 -13.19 3.26
CA ASN A 378 -4.65 -12.36 2.26
C ASN A 378 -5.59 -11.48 1.42
N THR A 379 -6.91 -11.71 1.46
CA THR A 379 -7.89 -10.93 0.68
C THR A 379 -8.76 -9.99 1.51
N ILE A 380 -8.84 -10.18 2.83
CA ILE A 380 -9.45 -9.18 3.71
C ILE A 380 -8.67 -7.88 3.57
N ALA A 381 -9.40 -6.78 3.37
CA ALA A 381 -8.82 -5.45 3.31
C ALA A 381 -9.83 -4.41 3.81
N LEU A 382 -9.33 -3.30 4.35
CA LEU A 382 -10.14 -2.11 4.56
C LEU A 382 -10.32 -1.40 3.24
N GLY A 383 -9.22 -1.03 2.58
CA GLY A 383 -9.25 -0.43 1.26
C GLY A 383 -10.00 0.90 1.23
N ASN A 384 -9.91 1.64 2.32
CA ASN A 384 -10.61 2.90 2.51
C ASN A 384 -9.91 4.04 1.77
N ASP A 385 -10.62 5.14 1.58
CA ASP A 385 -10.02 6.36 1.02
C ASP A 385 -9.06 6.98 2.04
N ASP A 386 -7.94 7.51 1.54
CA ASP A 386 -6.89 8.12 2.36
C ASP A 386 -7.37 9.31 3.21
N LYS A 387 -8.50 9.94 2.85
CA LYS A 387 -9.12 10.97 3.69
C LYS A 387 -9.56 10.47 5.08
N PHE A 388 -9.72 9.16 5.25
CA PHE A 388 -10.06 8.58 6.55
C PHE A 388 -8.82 8.21 7.37
N ASN A 389 -7.66 8.04 6.71
CA ASN A 389 -6.44 7.57 7.34
C ASN A 389 -5.80 8.66 8.21
N GLU A 390 -5.22 8.27 9.33
CA GLU A 390 -4.44 9.14 10.22
C GLU A 390 -2.92 9.10 9.93
N PHE A 391 -2.12 9.99 10.52
CA PHE A 391 -0.68 10.13 10.25
C PHE A 391 0.23 9.21 11.08
N GLN A 392 -0.36 8.38 11.93
CA GLN A 392 0.36 7.42 12.76
C GLN A 392 -0.49 6.17 12.97
N SER A 393 0.14 5.08 13.36
CA SER A 393 -0.58 3.91 13.85
C SER A 393 0.08 3.42 15.13
N THR A 394 -0.51 3.85 16.24
CA THR A 394 -0.17 3.54 17.62
C THR A 394 -0.55 2.11 17.92
N SER A 395 0.46 1.29 18.11
CA SER A 395 0.32 -0.16 18.19
C SER A 395 0.42 -0.68 19.61
N GLN A 396 0.78 0.19 20.56
CA GLN A 396 0.68 -0.06 21.98
C GLN A 396 -0.58 0.59 22.54
N GLY A 397 -1.39 -0.20 23.24
CA GLY A 397 -2.74 0.21 23.62
C GLY A 397 -3.76 -0.08 22.53
N PHE A 398 -5.01 0.21 22.83
CA PHE A 398 -6.15 -0.02 21.93
C PHE A 398 -6.67 1.30 21.34
N SER A 399 -5.92 2.41 21.46
CA SER A 399 -6.36 3.74 21.01
C SER A 399 -6.69 3.78 19.53
N ASP A 400 -5.93 3.02 18.72
CA ASP A 400 -6.04 3.02 17.26
C ASP A 400 -6.72 1.74 16.75
N ALA A 401 -7.27 0.93 17.66
CA ALA A 401 -7.97 -0.30 17.33
C ALA A 401 -9.42 0.02 16.96
N PRO A 402 -9.90 -0.33 15.74
CA PRO A 402 -11.30 -0.19 15.38
C PRO A 402 -12.24 -0.75 16.47
N GLY A 403 -13.02 0.13 17.09
CA GLY A 403 -14.01 -0.23 18.11
C GLY A 403 -13.53 -0.31 19.57
N GLN A 404 -12.33 0.14 19.93
CA GLN A 404 -11.81 0.17 21.32
C GLN A 404 -11.00 1.47 21.60
N PRO A 405 -10.76 1.92 22.87
CA PRO A 405 -11.22 1.43 24.17
C PRO A 405 -12.01 2.51 24.93
N ALA A 406 -13.26 2.79 24.53
CA ALA A 406 -14.19 3.63 25.31
C ALA A 406 -15.68 3.34 25.04
N GLY A 407 -16.03 2.13 24.57
CA GLY A 407 -17.41 1.64 24.57
C GLY A 407 -18.41 2.35 23.65
N SER A 408 -17.98 3.01 22.58
CA SER A 408 -18.85 3.90 21.79
C SER A 408 -19.17 3.43 20.38
N SER A 409 -18.86 2.21 19.94
CA SER A 409 -19.15 1.81 18.55
C SER A 409 -20.45 1.02 18.39
N THR A 410 -21.46 1.25 19.24
CA THR A 410 -22.67 0.39 19.24
C THR A 410 -23.42 0.49 17.91
N LEU A 411 -23.51 1.69 17.33
CA LEU A 411 -24.13 1.89 16.02
C LEU A 411 -23.31 1.21 14.91
N VAL A 412 -21.98 1.38 14.93
CA VAL A 412 -21.08 0.77 13.95
C VAL A 412 -21.15 -0.76 14.03
N THR A 413 -21.09 -1.32 15.23
CA THR A 413 -21.23 -2.76 15.46
C THR A 413 -22.60 -3.25 15.03
N ALA A 414 -23.69 -2.51 15.29
CA ALA A 414 -25.03 -2.86 14.83
C ALA A 414 -25.14 -2.83 13.29
N LEU A 415 -24.51 -1.85 12.64
CA LEU A 415 -24.46 -1.75 11.18
C LEU A 415 -23.67 -2.91 10.56
N LEU A 416 -22.52 -3.24 11.14
CA LEU A 416 -21.71 -4.38 10.71
C LEU A 416 -22.39 -5.72 11.03
N ASN A 417 -23.19 -5.81 12.10
CA ASN A 417 -24.04 -6.98 12.39
C ASN A 417 -25.09 -7.20 11.30
N GLN A 418 -25.69 -6.12 10.77
CA GLN A 418 -26.63 -6.24 9.65
C GLN A 418 -25.92 -6.72 8.38
N LEU A 419 -24.74 -6.18 8.11
CA LEU A 419 -23.91 -6.57 6.97
C LEU A 419 -23.47 -8.04 7.06
N GLY A 420 -22.84 -8.43 8.17
CA GLY A 420 -22.38 -9.79 8.42
C GLY A 420 -23.52 -10.81 8.61
N GLY A 421 -24.71 -10.35 8.99
CA GLY A 421 -25.91 -11.18 9.10
C GLY A 421 -26.53 -11.57 7.75
N MET A 422 -26.11 -10.95 6.64
CA MET A 422 -26.53 -11.34 5.30
C MET A 422 -25.87 -12.67 4.91
N THR A 423 -26.67 -13.69 4.71
CA THR A 423 -26.19 -14.99 4.22
C THR A 423 -25.89 -14.91 2.73
N SER A 424 -24.74 -15.43 2.32
CA SER A 424 -24.44 -15.73 0.92
C SER A 424 -24.08 -17.21 0.77
N PRO A 425 -24.04 -17.76 -0.46
CA PRO A 425 -23.55 -19.12 -0.69
C PRO A 425 -22.10 -19.34 -0.24
N PHE A 426 -21.32 -18.26 -0.08
CA PHE A 426 -19.88 -18.30 0.18
C PHE A 426 -19.53 -18.00 1.64
N VAL A 427 -20.40 -17.30 2.37
CA VAL A 427 -20.12 -16.81 3.72
C VAL A 427 -21.30 -17.07 4.63
N ASN A 428 -21.03 -17.81 5.70
CA ASN A 428 -21.96 -17.97 6.82
C ASN A 428 -22.08 -16.65 7.57
N LYS A 429 -23.20 -16.46 8.30
CA LYS A 429 -23.42 -15.24 9.08
C LYS A 429 -22.21 -14.94 9.99
N GLN A 430 -21.72 -13.71 9.91
CA GLN A 430 -20.65 -13.20 10.76
C GLN A 430 -21.20 -12.10 11.67
N SER A 431 -20.69 -12.01 12.90
CA SER A 431 -21.03 -10.89 13.79
C SER A 431 -20.31 -9.61 13.35
N GLY A 432 -20.84 -8.46 13.76
CA GLY A 432 -20.19 -7.17 13.57
C GLY A 432 -18.84 -7.09 14.29
N GLU A 433 -18.64 -7.88 15.36
CA GLU A 433 -17.36 -8.01 16.05
C GLU A 433 -16.32 -8.72 15.17
N ILE A 434 -16.70 -9.78 14.43
CA ILE A 434 -15.80 -10.39 13.45
C ILE A 434 -15.40 -9.39 12.37
N LEU A 435 -16.33 -8.59 11.85
CA LEU A 435 -16.02 -7.57 10.84
C LEU A 435 -15.12 -6.46 11.41
N LEU A 436 -15.30 -6.06 12.68
CA LEU A 436 -14.38 -5.15 13.37
C LEU A 436 -13.00 -5.77 13.57
N ASN A 437 -12.91 -7.05 13.93
CA ASN A 437 -11.64 -7.77 14.04
C ASN A 437 -10.92 -7.84 12.69
N ARG A 438 -11.65 -8.05 11.59
CA ARG A 438 -11.11 -7.99 10.22
C ARG A 438 -10.59 -6.59 9.89
N ALA A 439 -11.38 -5.55 10.17
CA ALA A 439 -10.98 -4.15 9.98
C ALA A 439 -9.72 -3.83 10.77
N ARG A 440 -9.67 -4.27 12.02
CA ARG A 440 -8.52 -4.15 12.90
C ARG A 440 -7.30 -4.88 12.36
N ALA A 441 -7.44 -6.16 11.99
CA ALA A 441 -6.32 -6.99 11.55
C ALA A 441 -5.54 -6.42 10.36
N VAL A 442 -6.21 -5.64 9.52
CA VAL A 442 -5.61 -5.03 8.33
C VAL A 442 -5.20 -3.57 8.52
N THR A 443 -5.37 -2.99 9.72
CA THR A 443 -4.65 -1.77 10.07
C THR A 443 -3.19 -2.09 10.39
N CYS A 444 -2.33 -1.07 10.30
CA CYS A 444 -0.92 -1.23 10.66
C CYS A 444 -0.75 -1.72 12.11
N ALA A 445 -1.38 -1.05 13.08
CA ALA A 445 -1.32 -1.46 14.48
C ALA A 445 -1.93 -2.85 14.72
N GLY A 446 -3.01 -3.22 14.04
CA GLY A 446 -3.63 -4.53 14.22
C GLY A 446 -2.75 -5.66 13.69
N CYS A 447 -2.26 -5.55 12.44
CA CYS A 447 -1.40 -6.56 11.84
C CYS A 447 -0.15 -6.83 12.70
N HIS A 448 0.41 -5.78 13.31
CA HIS A 448 1.66 -5.86 14.07
C HIS A 448 1.49 -6.13 15.57
N MET A 449 0.36 -5.75 16.19
CA MET A 449 0.21 -5.90 17.65
C MET A 449 -1.22 -6.24 18.06
N THR A 450 -2.17 -5.43 17.64
CA THR A 450 -3.46 -5.39 18.34
C THR A 450 -4.43 -6.47 17.85
N ALA A 451 -4.22 -7.04 16.66
CA ALA A 451 -4.94 -8.22 16.17
C ALA A 451 -4.11 -9.51 16.29
N ALA A 452 -2.78 -9.42 16.12
CA ALA A 452 -1.86 -10.55 16.27
C ALA A 452 -1.56 -10.89 17.73
N ARG A 453 -1.14 -12.13 18.01
CA ARG A 453 -0.61 -12.47 19.34
C ARG A 453 0.79 -11.89 19.49
N SER A 454 0.87 -10.74 20.13
CA SER A 454 2.11 -10.01 20.39
C SER A 454 2.30 -9.76 21.88
N ALA A 455 3.54 -9.79 22.36
CA ALA A 455 3.87 -9.32 23.70
C ALA A 455 3.70 -7.79 23.75
N GLY A 456 2.47 -7.34 24.05
CA GLY A 456 2.12 -5.92 24.21
C GLY A 456 0.84 -5.49 23.50
N GLY A 457 0.22 -6.34 22.66
CA GLY A 457 -1.09 -6.09 22.05
C GLY A 457 -2.28 -6.21 23.01
N GLY A 458 -2.01 -6.44 24.31
CA GLY A 458 -3.05 -6.60 25.35
C GLY A 458 -3.77 -7.94 25.34
N PHE A 459 -3.51 -8.83 24.37
CA PHE A 459 -4.09 -10.17 24.32
C PHE A 459 -3.14 -11.23 24.86
N GLN A 460 -3.60 -11.99 25.87
CA GLN A 460 -2.91 -13.15 26.45
C GLN A 460 -3.29 -14.48 25.77
N ARG A 461 -4.23 -14.43 24.82
CA ARG A 461 -4.79 -15.55 24.05
C ARG A 461 -4.37 -15.43 22.58
N PRO A 462 -4.62 -16.42 21.71
CA PRO A 462 -4.40 -16.28 20.27
C PRO A 462 -4.97 -14.98 19.70
N GLY A 463 -4.49 -14.61 18.51
CA GLY A 463 -4.95 -13.41 17.80
C GLY A 463 -6.47 -13.34 17.67
N VAL A 464 -6.98 -12.15 17.33
CA VAL A 464 -8.43 -11.94 17.23
C VAL A 464 -9.06 -12.89 16.20
N ILE A 465 -10.28 -13.33 16.48
CA ILE A 465 -11.03 -14.18 15.56
C ILE A 465 -11.50 -13.34 14.37
N VAL A 466 -11.11 -13.76 13.16
CA VAL A 466 -11.45 -13.09 11.89
C VAL A 466 -12.44 -13.90 11.05
N LEU A 467 -12.77 -15.14 11.42
CA LEU A 467 -13.88 -15.88 10.82
C LEU A 467 -14.46 -16.86 11.85
N ASP A 468 -15.77 -16.71 12.11
CA ASP A 468 -16.56 -17.70 12.84
C ASP A 468 -16.99 -18.81 11.85
N LYS A 469 -16.55 -20.03 12.11
CA LYS A 469 -16.81 -21.17 11.21
C LYS A 469 -17.98 -22.02 11.71
N ALA A 470 -18.92 -22.29 10.81
CA ALA A 470 -20.03 -23.20 11.10
C ALA A 470 -19.58 -24.64 11.43
N ALA A 471 -18.41 -25.06 10.97
CA ALA A 471 -17.80 -26.34 11.29
C ALA A 471 -16.27 -26.21 11.37
N GLY A 472 -15.68 -26.82 12.40
CA GLY A 472 -14.23 -26.74 12.67
C GLY A 472 -13.87 -25.59 13.62
N PRO A 473 -12.56 -25.38 13.88
CA PRO A 473 -12.10 -24.25 14.68
C PRO A 473 -12.23 -22.94 13.91
N ASP A 474 -12.52 -21.86 14.63
CA ASP A 474 -12.54 -20.50 14.10
C ASP A 474 -11.18 -20.11 13.51
N LEU A 475 -11.18 -19.16 12.56
CA LEU A 475 -9.95 -18.61 12.01
C LEU A 475 -9.49 -17.43 12.87
N GLU A 476 -8.30 -17.58 13.45
CA GLU A 476 -7.63 -16.53 14.21
C GLU A 476 -6.61 -15.81 13.33
N TRP A 477 -6.39 -14.52 13.60
CA TRP A 477 -5.32 -13.77 12.93
C TRP A 477 -3.95 -14.29 13.42
N PRO A 478 -3.02 -14.61 12.51
CA PRO A 478 -1.76 -15.27 12.87
C PRO A 478 -0.75 -14.36 13.59
N ASP A 479 0.24 -15.00 14.21
CA ASP A 479 1.24 -14.39 15.10
C ASP A 479 2.38 -13.67 14.35
N VAL A 480 2.88 -12.58 14.94
CA VAL A 480 4.07 -11.84 14.46
C VAL A 480 5.27 -12.00 15.42
N LEU A 481 6.48 -11.57 15.01
CA LEU A 481 7.68 -11.63 15.86
C LEU A 481 7.71 -10.46 16.84
N GLY A 482 6.93 -10.60 17.92
CA GLY A 482 6.69 -9.53 18.88
C GLY A 482 5.85 -8.45 18.22
N PHE A 483 6.47 -7.61 17.41
CA PHE A 483 5.81 -6.58 16.62
C PHE A 483 6.00 -6.77 15.11
N VAL A 484 7.15 -7.27 14.68
CA VAL A 484 7.62 -7.13 13.30
C VAL A 484 7.41 -8.42 12.49
N HIS A 485 7.41 -8.30 11.17
CA HIS A 485 7.39 -9.45 10.27
C HIS A 485 8.77 -10.01 9.96
N VAL A 486 9.80 -9.15 10.02
CA VAL A 486 11.21 -9.54 10.00
C VAL A 486 11.92 -8.80 11.11
N ASP A 487 12.67 -9.51 11.95
CA ASP A 487 13.46 -8.90 13.02
C ASP A 487 14.92 -8.67 12.61
N GLU A 488 15.69 -8.07 13.51
CA GLU A 488 17.08 -7.70 13.33
C GLU A 488 18.01 -8.93 13.21
N SER A 489 17.54 -10.12 13.59
CA SER A 489 18.21 -11.40 13.33
C SER A 489 17.85 -11.99 11.96
N ARG A 490 17.01 -11.30 11.20
CA ARG A 490 16.42 -11.70 9.92
C ARG A 490 15.47 -12.91 10.03
N ALA A 491 14.93 -13.18 11.21
CA ALA A 491 13.89 -14.19 11.36
C ALA A 491 12.57 -13.68 10.75
N LEU A 492 11.81 -14.57 10.10
CA LEU A 492 10.50 -14.25 9.52
C LEU A 492 9.38 -14.69 10.46
N SER A 493 8.29 -13.91 10.51
CA SER A 493 7.17 -14.22 11.40
C SER A 493 6.31 -15.40 10.95
N PRO A 494 5.57 -16.05 11.87
CA PRO A 494 4.57 -17.06 11.51
C PRO A 494 3.56 -16.55 10.48
N THR A 495 3.01 -15.34 10.65
CA THR A 495 2.13 -14.70 9.65
C THR A 495 2.74 -14.65 8.25
N LEU A 496 4.04 -14.34 8.12
CA LEU A 496 4.69 -14.36 6.81
C LEU A 496 4.84 -15.78 6.28
N THR A 497 5.39 -16.69 7.08
CA THR A 497 5.82 -18.02 6.63
C THR A 497 4.65 -18.98 6.41
N GLU A 498 3.56 -18.82 7.16
CA GLU A 498 2.41 -19.71 7.15
C GLU A 498 1.25 -19.17 6.31
N ALA A 499 1.09 -17.84 6.18
CA ALA A 499 -0.04 -17.24 5.46
C ALA A 499 0.37 -16.43 4.22
N PHE A 500 1.21 -15.41 4.39
CA PHE A 500 1.43 -14.42 3.31
C PHE A 500 2.36 -14.92 2.21
N LEU A 501 3.51 -15.51 2.54
CA LEU A 501 4.48 -15.98 1.55
C LEU A 501 3.95 -17.17 0.72
N PRO A 502 3.26 -18.17 1.31
CA PRO A 502 2.60 -19.23 0.54
C PRO A 502 1.57 -18.67 -0.45
N PHE A 503 0.72 -17.73 -0.01
CA PHE A 503 -0.26 -17.08 -0.88
C PHE A 503 0.39 -16.30 -2.02
N ARG A 504 1.46 -15.54 -1.76
CA ARG A 504 2.19 -14.81 -2.81
C ARG A 504 2.78 -15.75 -3.86
N ARG A 505 3.35 -16.88 -3.43
CA ARG A 505 3.86 -17.91 -4.34
C ARG A 505 2.72 -18.50 -5.19
N TYR A 506 1.56 -18.73 -4.58
CA TYR A 506 0.37 -19.16 -5.31
C TYR A 506 -0.04 -18.14 -6.37
N VAL A 507 -0.18 -16.85 -6.02
CA VAL A 507 -0.52 -15.79 -7.00
C VAL A 507 0.51 -15.69 -8.13
N LEU A 508 1.81 -15.76 -7.82
CA LEU A 508 2.86 -15.79 -8.84
C LEU A 508 2.73 -17.03 -9.74
N SER A 509 2.35 -18.18 -9.18
CA SER A 509 2.11 -19.41 -9.96
C SER A 509 0.93 -19.25 -10.90
N ARG A 510 -0.16 -18.60 -10.45
CA ARG A 510 -1.32 -18.30 -11.29
C ARG A 510 -0.97 -17.44 -12.49
N TYR A 511 0.03 -16.58 -12.34
CA TYR A 511 0.50 -15.69 -13.38
C TYR A 511 1.48 -16.39 -14.34
N LEU A 512 2.48 -17.10 -13.82
CA LEU A 512 3.55 -17.69 -14.63
C LEU A 512 3.20 -19.04 -15.26
N CYS A 513 2.40 -19.87 -14.60
CA CYS A 513 2.08 -21.21 -15.08
C CYS A 513 0.98 -21.25 -16.13
N LYS A 514 0.44 -20.09 -16.52
CA LYS A 514 -0.44 -19.97 -17.68
C LYS A 514 0.41 -19.80 -18.94
N VAL A 515 0.67 -20.89 -19.67
CA VAL A 515 1.14 -20.76 -21.06
C VAL A 515 0.39 -21.74 -21.95
N GLY A 516 -0.46 -21.18 -22.82
CA GLY A 516 -1.00 -21.86 -24.00
C GLY A 516 -2.50 -21.68 -24.26
N GLU A 517 -2.97 -20.45 -24.54
CA GLU A 517 -4.00 -20.33 -25.59
C GLU A 517 -3.30 -19.73 -26.83
N PRO A 518 -3.52 -20.29 -28.04
CA PRO A 518 -3.04 -19.70 -29.27
C PRO A 518 -3.48 -18.25 -29.37
N ILE A 519 -2.60 -17.38 -29.88
CA ILE A 519 -3.00 -16.05 -30.34
C ILE A 519 -3.90 -16.27 -31.57
N GLU A 520 -5.21 -16.41 -31.37
CA GLU A 520 -6.12 -16.01 -32.44
C GLU A 520 -6.02 -14.49 -32.57
N PRO A 521 -5.92 -13.94 -33.80
CA PRO A 521 -6.02 -12.50 -33.98
C PRO A 521 -7.37 -12.07 -33.44
N VAL A 522 -7.36 -11.32 -32.33
CA VAL A 522 -8.56 -10.71 -31.77
C VAL A 522 -9.04 -9.68 -32.78
N ASP A 523 -10.01 -10.10 -33.60
CA ASP A 523 -10.90 -9.15 -34.25
C ASP A 523 -11.58 -8.31 -33.18
N SER A 524 -11.60 -7.02 -33.45
CA SER A 524 -12.18 -5.96 -32.65
C SER A 524 -13.60 -6.25 -32.16
N GLU A 525 -13.87 -5.75 -30.95
CA GLU A 525 -15.20 -5.51 -30.37
C GLU A 525 -16.04 -6.73 -29.97
N THR A 526 -15.89 -7.14 -28.72
CA THR A 526 -17.06 -7.48 -27.89
C THR A 526 -16.93 -6.84 -26.52
N ILE A 527 -17.88 -5.96 -26.22
CA ILE A 527 -18.02 -5.20 -24.99
C ILE A 527 -18.51 -6.17 -23.90
N TYR A 528 -17.71 -6.35 -22.85
CA TYR A 528 -18.09 -7.07 -21.64
C TYR A 528 -18.82 -6.11 -20.68
N GLU A 529 -20.12 -6.30 -20.49
CA GLU A 529 -20.89 -5.68 -19.39
C GLU A 529 -20.98 -6.65 -18.20
N PRO A 530 -20.57 -6.25 -16.98
CA PRO A 530 -20.89 -6.99 -15.77
C PRO A 530 -22.11 -6.36 -15.09
N THR A 531 -23.31 -6.75 -15.49
CA THR A 531 -24.51 -6.58 -14.66
C THR A 531 -25.27 -7.90 -14.56
N ALA A 532 -25.06 -8.63 -13.48
CA ALA A 532 -26.07 -9.50 -12.87
C ALA A 532 -25.60 -9.93 -11.48
N ASP A 533 -26.53 -9.91 -10.53
CA ASP A 533 -26.45 -10.50 -9.18
C ASP A 533 -25.69 -9.74 -8.09
N MET A 534 -26.13 -8.51 -7.82
CA MET A 534 -26.20 -8.00 -6.44
C MET A 534 -27.67 -7.90 -5.99
N PRO A 535 -28.00 -8.18 -4.72
CA PRO A 535 -29.36 -8.03 -4.22
C PRO A 535 -29.83 -6.57 -4.34
N PRO A 536 -31.14 -6.32 -4.58
CA PRO A 536 -31.65 -4.98 -4.81
C PRO A 536 -31.36 -4.03 -3.64
N LYS A 537 -30.93 -2.80 -3.97
CA LYS A 537 -30.63 -1.65 -3.06
C LYS A 537 -31.76 -1.26 -2.09
N GLN A 538 -32.89 -1.96 -2.08
CA GLN A 538 -34.08 -1.61 -1.30
C GLN A 538 -34.11 -2.21 0.12
N VAL A 539 -33.19 -3.12 0.47
CA VAL A 539 -33.20 -3.75 1.81
C VAL A 539 -32.44 -2.93 2.86
N LEU A 540 -31.45 -2.10 2.50
CA LEU A 540 -30.72 -1.25 3.45
C LEU A 540 -31.46 0.05 3.87
N ALA A 541 -32.45 0.50 3.09
CA ALA A 541 -33.21 1.72 3.42
C ALA A 541 -34.23 1.52 4.56
N ARG A 542 -34.47 0.28 4.99
CA ARG A 542 -35.40 -0.02 6.11
C ARG A 542 -34.71 -0.12 7.47
N ALA A 543 -33.39 -0.19 7.50
CA ALA A 543 -32.63 -0.46 8.72
C ALA A 543 -31.92 0.77 9.31
N VAL A 544 -31.78 1.83 8.52
CA VAL A 544 -31.34 3.16 8.95
C VAL A 544 -32.52 4.07 8.70
N GLY A 545 -33.10 4.64 9.77
CA GLY A 545 -34.27 5.52 9.68
C GLY A 545 -34.13 6.50 8.51
N SER A 546 -35.21 6.66 7.76
CA SER A 546 -35.29 7.48 6.54
C SER A 546 -34.80 8.92 6.71
N ASP A 547 -34.61 9.40 7.93
CA ASP A 547 -34.18 10.77 8.22
C ASP A 547 -32.68 10.98 7.95
N LEU A 548 -31.77 10.05 8.25
CA LEU A 548 -30.34 10.32 8.11
C LEU A 548 -29.87 10.30 6.64
N VAL A 549 -30.46 9.41 5.83
CA VAL A 549 -30.16 9.27 4.40
C VAL A 549 -30.82 10.39 3.57
N ASN A 550 -32.02 10.85 3.95
CA ASN A 550 -32.68 11.96 3.28
C ASN A 550 -32.10 13.34 3.64
N VAL A 551 -31.52 13.49 4.83
CA VAL A 551 -30.83 14.73 5.24
C VAL A 551 -29.55 14.99 4.45
N ILE A 552 -28.89 13.94 3.95
CA ILE A 552 -27.65 14.05 3.15
C ILE A 552 -27.95 14.04 1.64
N GLY A 553 -29.12 13.57 1.21
CA GLY A 553 -29.47 13.31 -0.18
C GLY A 553 -29.92 14.50 -1.05
N SER A 554 -30.03 15.73 -0.52
CA SER A 554 -30.39 16.89 -1.33
C SER A 554 -29.32 17.98 -1.26
N GLY A 555 -28.61 18.20 -2.39
CA GLY A 555 -27.57 19.23 -2.50
C GLY A 555 -28.07 20.65 -2.16
N SER A 556 -29.38 20.90 -2.20
CA SER A 556 -30.01 22.14 -1.76
C SER A 556 -30.01 22.32 -0.23
N TYR A 557 -30.14 21.26 0.56
CA TYR A 557 -30.14 21.33 2.02
C TYR A 557 -28.73 21.60 2.57
N PHE A 558 -27.71 20.96 1.99
CA PHE A 558 -26.31 21.16 2.36
C PHE A 558 -25.81 22.58 2.05
N VAL A 559 -26.13 23.10 0.85
CA VAL A 559 -25.80 24.48 0.47
C VAL A 559 -26.57 25.48 1.34
N GLY A 560 -27.84 25.21 1.64
CA GLY A 560 -28.66 26.04 2.53
C GLY A 560 -28.11 26.11 3.96
N GLN A 561 -27.69 24.98 4.54
CA GLN A 561 -27.07 24.93 5.87
C GLN A 561 -25.74 25.71 5.92
N MET A 562 -24.83 25.47 4.96
CA MET A 562 -23.56 26.22 4.90
C MET A 562 -23.78 27.73 4.76
N VAL A 563 -24.75 28.15 3.95
CA VAL A 563 -25.02 29.58 3.75
C VAL A 563 -25.62 30.21 5.01
N ASN A 564 -26.53 29.51 5.69
CA ASN A 564 -27.11 29.98 6.96
C ASN A 564 -26.06 30.11 8.07
N GLU A 565 -25.08 29.21 8.13
CA GLU A 565 -23.99 29.26 9.11
C GLU A 565 -23.01 30.41 8.85
N TYR A 566 -22.64 30.65 7.58
CA TYR A 566 -21.84 31.81 7.22
C TYR A 566 -22.58 33.13 7.44
N ALA A 567 -23.90 33.16 7.18
CA ALA A 567 -24.75 34.30 7.48
C ALA A 567 -24.79 34.60 8.99
N ALA A 568 -24.95 33.57 9.81
CA ALA A 568 -24.93 33.71 11.28
C ALA A 568 -23.56 34.22 11.78
N LYS A 569 -22.45 33.74 11.19
CA LYS A 569 -21.09 34.21 11.53
C LYS A 569 -20.85 35.67 11.12
N ALA A 570 -21.52 36.14 10.07
CA ALA A 570 -21.50 37.53 9.62
C ALA A 570 -22.51 38.44 10.36
N GLY A 571 -23.25 37.91 11.35
CA GLY A 571 -24.28 38.66 12.09
C GLY A 571 -25.56 38.92 11.29
N ILE A 572 -25.76 38.21 10.18
CA ILE A 572 -26.94 38.33 9.31
C ILE A 572 -28.03 37.40 9.85
N VAL A 573 -29.17 37.97 10.23
CA VAL A 573 -30.34 37.21 10.69
C VAL A 573 -31.07 36.64 9.48
N VAL A 574 -31.08 35.32 9.37
CA VAL A 574 -31.79 34.60 8.31
C VAL A 574 -33.10 34.06 8.88
N GLU A 575 -34.25 34.58 8.42
CA GLU A 575 -35.56 34.06 8.85
C GLU A 575 -35.73 32.62 8.37
N THR A 576 -35.96 31.68 9.29
CA THR A 576 -36.18 30.25 8.96
C THR A 576 -37.39 30.10 8.01
N PRO A 577 -37.26 29.37 6.89
CA PRO A 577 -38.40 29.11 6.03
C PRO A 577 -39.44 28.28 6.77
N VAL A 578 -40.71 28.67 6.66
CA VAL A 578 -41.84 27.84 7.09
C VAL A 578 -41.79 26.53 6.30
N ALA A 579 -41.91 25.39 7.00
CA ALA A 579 -41.91 24.07 6.38
C ALA A 579 -42.97 24.00 5.26
N GLY A 580 -42.52 23.85 4.00
CA GLY A 580 -43.38 23.82 2.81
C GLY A 580 -43.18 24.94 1.77
N GLY A 581 -42.16 25.80 1.93
CA GLY A 581 -41.84 26.84 0.93
C GLY A 581 -41.44 26.29 -0.44
N THR A 582 -41.87 26.94 -1.53
CA THR A 582 -41.50 26.61 -2.91
C THR A 582 -40.01 26.88 -3.16
N ALA A 583 -39.39 26.16 -4.12
CA ALA A 583 -37.98 26.32 -4.48
C ALA A 583 -37.57 27.78 -4.82
N THR A 584 -38.51 28.59 -5.29
CA THR A 584 -38.34 30.02 -5.57
C THR A 584 -38.07 30.83 -4.29
N ALA A 585 -38.79 30.56 -3.19
CA ALA A 585 -38.64 31.27 -1.92
C ALA A 585 -37.26 31.02 -1.27
N GLN A 586 -36.74 29.80 -1.40
CA GLN A 586 -35.39 29.45 -0.92
C GLN A 586 -34.29 30.15 -1.74
N THR A 587 -34.52 30.35 -3.04
CA THR A 587 -33.57 31.02 -3.94
C THR A 587 -33.50 32.53 -3.67
N ASP A 588 -34.63 33.17 -3.40
CA ASP A 588 -34.68 34.61 -3.09
C ASP A 588 -34.03 34.94 -1.74
N GLN A 589 -34.19 34.05 -0.76
CA GLN A 589 -33.53 34.14 0.53
C GLN A 589 -32.01 33.97 0.41
N LEU A 590 -31.56 32.97 -0.35
CA LEU A 590 -30.15 32.75 -0.66
C LEU A 590 -29.52 34.00 -1.32
N ASN A 591 -30.19 34.56 -2.32
CA ASN A 591 -29.74 35.76 -3.01
C ASN A 591 -29.67 37.00 -2.10
N THR A 592 -30.54 37.07 -1.09
CA THR A 592 -30.53 38.17 -0.11
C THR A 592 -29.36 38.04 0.86
N VAL A 593 -29.10 36.82 1.36
CA VAL A 593 -27.97 36.53 2.24
C VAL A 593 -26.64 36.80 1.53
N LEU A 594 -26.47 36.28 0.32
CA LEU A 594 -25.25 36.48 -0.47
C LEU A 594 -24.94 37.96 -0.75
N LYS A 595 -25.97 38.81 -0.89
CA LYS A 595 -25.80 40.26 -1.09
C LYS A 595 -25.32 41.02 0.15
N GLN A 596 -25.52 40.45 1.33
CA GLN A 596 -25.18 41.09 2.60
C GLN A 596 -23.82 40.63 3.15
N MET A 597 -23.21 39.60 2.56
CA MET A 597 -21.91 39.08 2.96
C MET A 597 -20.76 39.96 2.47
N SER A 598 -19.67 40.01 3.26
CA SER A 598 -18.44 40.69 2.85
C SER A 598 -17.78 39.96 1.66
N GLU A 599 -16.94 40.64 0.87
CA GLU A 599 -16.22 40.00 -0.22
C GLU A 599 -15.33 38.84 0.25
N THR A 600 -14.72 38.97 1.43
CA THR A 600 -13.88 37.94 2.04
C THR A 600 -14.70 36.68 2.37
N ASP A 601 -15.90 36.84 2.93
CA ASP A 601 -16.79 35.72 3.27
C ASP A 601 -17.36 35.07 2.00
N LEU A 602 -17.68 35.86 0.98
CA LEU A 602 -18.11 35.37 -0.33
C LEU A 602 -16.99 34.58 -1.02
N ALA A 603 -15.73 35.00 -0.91
CA ALA A 603 -14.59 34.28 -1.47
C ALA A 603 -14.41 32.91 -0.78
N ALA A 604 -14.47 32.87 0.55
CA ALA A 604 -14.37 31.63 1.32
C ALA A 604 -15.54 30.66 1.03
N LEU A 605 -16.76 31.17 0.92
CA LEU A 605 -17.93 30.37 0.56
C LEU A 605 -17.81 29.79 -0.86
N ARG A 606 -17.37 30.60 -1.84
CA ARG A 606 -17.12 30.14 -3.22
C ARG A 606 -16.06 29.04 -3.28
N GLN A 607 -14.98 29.18 -2.52
CA GLN A 607 -13.94 28.16 -2.44
C GLN A 607 -14.50 26.84 -1.92
N LYS A 608 -15.24 26.86 -0.81
CA LYS A 608 -15.83 25.64 -0.24
C LYS A 608 -16.87 24.98 -1.15
N VAL A 609 -17.71 25.76 -1.82
CA VAL A 609 -18.67 25.23 -2.81
C VAL A 609 -17.92 24.63 -4.00
N SER A 610 -16.84 25.26 -4.46
CA SER A 610 -16.00 24.75 -5.54
C SER A 610 -15.33 23.43 -5.16
N GLU A 611 -14.80 23.32 -3.94
CA GLU A 611 -14.22 22.08 -3.39
C GLU A 611 -15.28 20.97 -3.26
N ALA A 612 -16.49 21.29 -2.80
CA ALA A 612 -17.58 20.33 -2.71
C ALA A 612 -18.04 19.83 -4.10
N ILE A 613 -18.11 20.71 -5.10
CA ILE A 613 -18.40 20.34 -6.49
C ILE A 613 -17.25 19.51 -7.08
N ALA A 614 -15.99 19.87 -6.80
CA ALA A 614 -14.83 19.11 -7.25
C ALA A 614 -14.80 17.70 -6.65
N LEU A 615 -15.16 17.58 -5.37
CA LEU A 615 -15.31 16.30 -4.67
C LEU A 615 -16.46 15.47 -5.26
N ALA A 616 -17.63 16.07 -5.50
CA ALA A 616 -18.76 15.40 -6.13
C ALA A 616 -18.39 14.89 -7.54
N ARG A 617 -17.70 15.71 -8.35
CA ARG A 617 -17.17 15.32 -9.66
C ARG A 617 -16.12 14.22 -9.55
N ASN A 618 -15.26 14.24 -8.54
CA ASN A 618 -14.27 13.19 -8.30
C ASN A 618 -14.94 11.85 -7.95
N ILE A 619 -16.02 11.90 -7.17
CA ILE A 619 -16.85 10.72 -6.85
C ILE A 619 -17.56 10.19 -8.09
N GLU A 620 -18.08 11.07 -8.96
CA GLU A 620 -18.67 10.68 -10.25
C GLU A 620 -17.62 10.02 -11.17
N LEU A 621 -16.41 10.56 -11.23
CA LEU A 621 -15.29 10.03 -12.02
C LEU A 621 -14.78 8.65 -11.54
N LYS A 622 -15.10 8.26 -10.30
CA LYS A 622 -14.64 7.00 -9.69
C LYS A 622 -15.72 5.92 -9.61
N ARG A 623 -16.91 6.14 -10.19
CA ARG A 623 -17.97 5.11 -10.27
C ARG A 623 -17.78 4.20 -11.50
N PRO A 624 -17.78 2.87 -11.34
CA PRO A 624 -17.86 1.94 -12.46
C PRO A 624 -19.24 2.09 -13.14
N GLY A 625 -19.26 2.39 -14.46
CA GLY A 625 -20.49 2.40 -15.27
C GLY A 625 -20.96 3.76 -15.84
N ALA A 626 -20.19 4.84 -15.72
CA ALA A 626 -20.40 6.03 -16.56
C ALA A 626 -19.48 5.95 -17.80
N PHE A 627 -20.03 5.54 -18.94
CA PHE A 627 -19.31 5.40 -20.21
C PHE A 627 -18.94 6.78 -20.83
N VAL A 628 -17.71 6.82 -21.35
CA VAL A 628 -17.25 7.43 -22.62
C VAL A 628 -16.90 8.92 -22.69
N GLU A 629 -15.60 9.10 -22.96
CA GLU A 629 -14.94 10.11 -23.81
C GLU A 629 -15.54 11.53 -23.86
N THR A 630 -14.80 12.49 -23.31
CA THR A 630 -13.93 13.38 -24.09
C THR A 630 -13.26 14.41 -23.17
N ARG A 631 -11.93 14.33 -23.04
CA ARG A 631 -11.11 15.55 -22.98
C ARG A 631 -11.23 16.17 -24.39
N ARG A 632 -11.38 17.47 -24.64
CA ARG A 632 -10.64 18.68 -24.23
C ARG A 632 -11.45 19.91 -24.71
N PRO A 633 -10.87 21.13 -24.72
CA PRO A 633 -10.52 22.03 -23.61
C PRO A 633 -11.41 23.29 -23.66
N HIS A 634 -11.53 24.04 -22.57
CA HIS A 634 -11.48 25.50 -22.49
C HIS A 634 -11.68 25.93 -21.04
#